data_AF-A0A450Z2A5-F1
#
_entry.id   AF-A0A450Z2A5-F1
#
_cell.length_a   1.000
_cell.length_b   1.000
_cell.length_c   1.000
_cell.angle_alpha   90.00
_cell.angle_beta   90.00
_cell.angle_gamma   90.00
#
_symmetry.space_group_name_H-M   'P 1'
#
loop_
_entity.id
_entity.type
_entity.pdbx_description
1 polymer ?
#
loop_
_entity_poly.entity_id
_entity_poly.type
_entity_poly.pdbx_seq_one_letter_code
_entity_poly.pdbx_strand_id
1 'polypeptide(L)'
;MDMKKYDICGHEVALLSQPDVWSPHSAVEMTTYLVEAGYLRGLENRRVLDMGTGSGVIGILCGLLGAKSVTLSDLSSFFGGAGVEER
;
A
#
# COMPACT_ATOMS: atom_id res chain seq x y z
N MET A 1 -5.13 16.40 -11.28
CA MET A 1 -4.85 15.08 -10.68
C MET A 1 -5.48 15.10 -9.30
N ASP A 2 -6.41 14.20 -9.02
CA ASP A 2 -7.15 14.16 -7.75
C ASP A 2 -6.44 13.21 -6.78
N MET A 3 -6.10 13.70 -5.59
CA MET A 3 -5.38 12.95 -4.56
C MET A 3 -6.37 12.61 -3.46
N LYS A 4 -6.48 11.33 -3.12
CA LYS A 4 -7.38 10.84 -2.08
C LYS A 4 -6.55 10.31 -0.92
N LYS A 5 -6.98 10.69 0.29
CA LYS A 5 -6.33 10.26 1.54
C LYS A 5 -7.03 9.02 2.08
N TYR A 6 -6.23 8.07 2.57
CA TYR A 6 -6.68 6.84 3.19
C TYR A 6 -5.97 6.70 4.53
N ASP A 7 -6.71 6.32 5.57
CA ASP A 7 -6.11 5.84 6.82
C ASP A 7 -5.90 4.33 6.70
N ILE A 8 -4.66 3.89 6.90
CA ILE A 8 -4.25 2.50 6.75
C ILE A 8 -3.43 2.14 7.98
N CYS A 9 -4.07 1.44 8.91
CA CYS A 9 -3.45 1.02 10.16
C CYS A 9 -2.84 2.19 10.96
N GLY A 10 -3.48 3.36 10.94
CA GLY A 10 -3.00 4.56 11.63
C GLY A 10 -2.03 5.43 10.82
N HIS A 11 -1.77 5.07 9.56
CA HIS A 11 -0.97 5.87 8.63
C HIS A 11 -1.85 6.57 7.61
N GLU A 12 -1.76 7.90 7.53
CA GLU A 12 -2.41 8.66 6.46
C GLU A 12 -1.58 8.55 5.18
N VAL A 13 -2.13 7.90 4.15
CA VAL A 13 -1.49 7.72 2.84
C VAL A 13 -2.30 8.46 1.77
N ALA A 14 -1.63 9.33 1.02
CA ALA A 14 -2.24 10.01 -0.11
C ALA A 14 -1.96 9.24 -1.41
N LEU A 15 -3.03 8.81 -2.08
CA LEU A 15 -2.97 8.07 -3.33
C LEU A 15 -3.53 8.93 -4.48
N LEU A 16 -2.83 8.90 -5.61
CA LEU A 16 -3.29 9.53 -6.83
C LEU A 16 -4.44 8.72 -7.44
N SER A 17 -5.61 9.34 -7.60
CA SER A 17 -6.75 8.73 -8.26
C SER A 17 -6.51 8.65 -9.77
N GLN A 18 -6.58 7.43 -10.31
CA GLN A 18 -6.39 7.13 -11.73
C GLN A 18 -7.60 6.29 -12.22
N PRO A 19 -8.20 6.60 -13.38
CA PRO A 19 -9.36 5.84 -13.89
C PRO A 19 -9.09 4.35 -14.09
N ASP A 20 -7.86 3.99 -14.47
CA ASP A 20 -7.47 2.61 -14.79
C ASP A 20 -6.91 1.84 -13.57
N VAL A 21 -6.89 2.47 -12.40
CA VAL A 21 -6.44 1.83 -11.15
C VAL A 21 -7.66 1.52 -10.28
N TRP A 22 -7.74 0.26 -9.83
CA TRP A 22 -8.81 -0.19 -8.96
C TRP A 22 -8.85 0.57 -7.63
N SER A 23 -10.06 0.78 -7.11
CA SER A 23 -10.25 1.41 -5.81
C SER A 23 -9.55 0.60 -4.70
N PRO A 24 -8.80 1.24 -3.79
CA PRO A 24 -8.04 0.52 -2.77
C PRO A 24 -8.88 0.04 -1.58
N HIS A 25 -10.20 0.30 -1.52
CA HIS A 25 -11.02 -0.01 -0.33
C HIS A 25 -10.86 -1.45 0.16
N SER A 26 -11.00 -2.44 -0.73
CA SER A 26 -10.86 -3.84 -0.31
C SER A 26 -9.45 -4.19 0.14
N ALA A 27 -8.42 -3.55 -0.45
CA ALA A 27 -7.04 -3.71 -0.02
C ALA A 27 -6.86 -3.15 1.39
N VAL A 28 -7.35 -1.93 1.67
CA VAL A 28 -7.29 -1.28 2.98
C VAL A 28 -7.95 -2.14 4.05
N GLU A 29 -9.22 -2.53 3.86
CA GLU A 29 -9.98 -3.35 4.82
C GLU A 29 -9.26 -4.68 5.12
N MET A 30 -8.81 -5.37 4.08
CA MET A 30 -8.10 -6.64 4.22
C MET A 30 -6.76 -6.46 4.95
N THR A 31 -5.98 -5.44 4.61
CA THR A 31 -4.70 -5.19 5.29
C THR A 31 -4.88 -4.78 6.74
N THR A 32 -5.91 -3.98 7.06
CA THR A 32 -6.24 -3.62 8.44
C THR A 32 -6.49 -4.86 9.27
N TYR A 33 -7.33 -5.77 8.78
CA TYR A 33 -7.56 -7.06 9.44
C TYR A 33 -6.26 -7.86 9.63
N LEU A 34 -5.40 -7.96 8.61
CA LEU A 34 -4.15 -8.71 8.70
C LEU A 34 -3.16 -8.11 9.72
N VAL A 35 -3.10 -6.78 9.82
CA VAL A 35 -2.29 -6.08 10.84
C VAL A 35 -2.84 -6.35 12.24
N GLU A 36 -4.14 -6.17 12.45
CA GLU A 36 -4.80 -6.39 13.75
C GLU A 36 -4.68 -7.84 14.22
N ALA A 37 -4.86 -8.80 13.31
CA ALA A 37 -4.68 -10.23 13.59
C ALA A 37 -3.20 -10.64 13.75
N GLY A 38 -2.25 -9.73 13.50
CA GLY A 38 -0.83 -9.94 13.71
C GLY A 38 -0.11 -10.74 12.62
N TYR A 39 -0.75 -10.95 11.46
CA TYR A 39 -0.18 -11.68 10.33
C TYR A 39 0.95 -10.91 9.61
N LEU A 40 0.98 -9.58 9.75
CA LEU A 40 1.99 -8.70 9.13
C LEU A 40 3.10 -8.24 10.10
N ARG A 41 3.33 -8.97 11.21
CA ARG A 41 4.44 -8.68 12.13
C ARG A 41 5.77 -9.24 11.61
N GLY A 42 6.89 -8.58 11.97
CA GLY A 42 8.23 -9.12 11.74
C GLY A 42 8.76 -8.94 10.31
N LEU A 43 8.47 -7.80 9.67
CA LEU A 43 8.87 -7.51 8.29
C LEU A 43 10.29 -6.94 8.16
N GLU A 44 10.96 -6.56 9.25
CA GLU A 44 12.21 -5.77 9.30
C GLU A 44 13.36 -6.34 8.45
N ASN A 45 13.37 -7.65 8.22
CA ASN A 45 14.38 -8.35 7.43
C ASN A 45 13.81 -9.07 6.20
N ARG A 46 12.56 -8.80 5.85
CA ARG A 46 11.82 -9.47 4.78
C ARG A 46 11.83 -8.63 3.51
N ARG A 47 11.94 -9.31 2.37
CA ARG A 47 11.68 -8.74 1.05
C ARG A 47 10.25 -9.10 0.66
N VAL A 48 9.42 -8.11 0.41
CA VAL A 48 8.00 -8.27 0.09
C VAL A 48 7.79 -8.08 -1.41
N LEU A 49 6.96 -8.92 -2.01
CA LEU A 49 6.47 -8.77 -3.37
C LEU A 49 4.95 -8.54 -3.30
N ASP A 50 4.50 -7.39 -3.80
CA ASP A 50 3.09 -7.05 -3.96
C ASP A 50 2.71 -7.22 -5.44
N MET A 51 1.91 -8.25 -5.74
CA MET A 51 1.51 -8.63 -7.10
C MET A 51 0.08 -8.18 -7.39
N GLY A 52 -0.13 -7.52 -8.52
CA GLY A 52 -1.41 -6.86 -8.80
C GLY A 52 -1.63 -5.70 -7.84
N THR A 53 -0.58 -4.91 -7.63
CA THR A 53 -0.51 -3.89 -6.57
C THR A 53 -1.53 -2.76 -6.75
N GLY A 54 -2.01 -2.55 -7.99
CA GLY A 54 -2.89 -1.44 -8.37
C GLY A 54 -2.32 -0.10 -7.92
N SER A 55 -2.87 0.44 -6.83
CA SER A 55 -2.46 1.73 -6.27
C SER A 55 -1.15 1.70 -5.48
N GLY A 56 -0.57 0.54 -5.20
CA GLY A 56 0.64 0.44 -4.35
C GLY A 56 0.34 0.33 -2.85
N VAL A 57 -0.92 0.45 -2.45
CA VAL A 57 -1.32 0.71 -1.06
C VAL A 57 -0.82 -0.34 -0.05
N ILE A 58 -0.84 -1.62 -0.43
CA ILE A 58 -0.39 -2.73 0.43
C ILE A 58 1.13 -2.68 0.58
N GLY A 59 1.85 -2.52 -0.54
CA GLY A 59 3.29 -2.42 -0.52
C GLY A 59 3.81 -1.18 0.24
N ILE A 60 3.12 -0.03 0.16
CA ILE A 60 3.43 1.15 0.97
C ILE A 60 3.32 0.81 2.46
N LEU A 61 2.20 0.20 2.87
CA LEU A 61 2.01 -0.23 4.25
C LEU A 61 3.12 -1.21 4.69
N CYS A 62 3.48 -2.18 3.86
CA CYS A 62 4.56 -3.12 4.19
C CYS A 62 5.91 -2.40 4.41
N GLY A 63 6.19 -1.35 3.63
CA GLY A 63 7.36 -0.48 3.84
C GLY A 63 7.29 0.27 5.17
N LEU A 64 6.13 0.85 5.50
CA LEU A 64 5.88 1.54 6.77
C LEU A 64 5.99 0.60 7.98
N LEU A 65 5.60 -0.66 7.82
CA LEU A 65 5.77 -1.72 8.81
C LEU A 65 7.21 -2.27 8.87
N GLY A 66 8.15 -1.64 8.16
CA GLY A 66 9.59 -1.90 8.28
C GLY A 66 10.15 -2.90 7.29
N ALA A 67 9.42 -3.35 6.27
CA ALA A 67 9.95 -4.29 5.27
C ALA A 67 11.31 -3.82 4.71
N LYS A 68 12.31 -4.72 4.67
CA LYS A 68 13.66 -4.41 4.15
C LYS A 68 13.62 -3.86 2.72
N SER A 69 12.73 -4.41 1.90
CA SER A 69 12.47 -3.91 0.56
C SER A 69 11.10 -4.39 0.09
N VAL A 70 10.42 -3.55 -0.68
CA VAL A 70 9.14 -3.89 -1.31
C VAL A 70 9.29 -3.81 -2.82
N THR A 71 8.87 -4.85 -3.53
CA THR A 71 8.73 -4.85 -4.98
C THR A 71 7.25 -4.78 -5.33
N LEU A 72 6.88 -3.77 -6.10
CA LEU A 72 5.51 -3.56 -6.58
C LEU A 72 5.42 -4.02 -8.03
N SER A 73 4.45 -4.86 -8.35
CA SER A 73 4.26 -5.38 -9.70
C SER A 73 2.80 -5.31 -10.11
N ASP A 74 2.54 -4.78 -11.30
CA ASP A 74 1.21 -4.71 -11.90
C ASP A 74 1.29 -4.89 -13.43
N LEU A 75 0.17 -5.23 -14.07
CA LEU A 75 0.06 -5.34 -15.53
C LEU A 75 -0.45 -4.05 -16.17
N SER A 76 -1.07 -3.16 -15.38
CA SER A 76 -1.53 -1.87 -15.87
C SER A 76 -0.33 -1.00 -16.30
N SER A 77 -0.50 -0.26 -17.39
CA SER A 77 0.53 0.61 -17.98
C SER A 77 0.84 1.85 -17.14
N PHE A 78 0.14 2.05 -16.02
CA PHE A 78 0.27 3.18 -15.12
C PHE A 78 0.74 2.74 -13.74
N PHE A 79 2.01 3.03 -13.41
CA PHE A 79 2.48 3.07 -12.04
C PHE A 79 2.22 4.48 -11.48
N GLY A 80 1.20 4.63 -10.65
CA GLY A 80 0.96 5.87 -9.92
C GLY A 80 2.04 6.07 -8.85
N GLY A 81 2.81 7.15 -8.94
CA GLY A 81 3.73 7.54 -7.86
C GLY A 81 2.96 7.87 -6.60
N ALA A 82 3.13 7.08 -5.54
CA ALA A 82 2.58 7.37 -4.22
C ALA A 82 3.65 8.09 -3.38
N GLY A 83 3.29 9.25 -2.82
CA GLY A 83 4.09 9.95 -1.83
C GLY A 83 3.52 9.68 -0.44
N VAL A 84 4.39 9.32 0.51
CA VAL A 84 4.04 9.32 1.94
C VAL A 84 4.46 10.67 2.50
N GLU A 85 3.53 11.42 3.08
CA GLU A 85 3.81 12.67 3.75
C GLU A 85 3.79 12.39 5.26
N GLU A 86 4.96 12.29 5.88
CA GLU A 86 5.08 12.14 7.34
C GLU A 86 4.85 13.51 8.01
N ARG A 87 4.06 13.53 9.09
CA ARG A 87 3.90 14.71 9.96
C ARG A 87 4.96 14.73 11.06
#